data_AF-A0A968F910-F1
#
_entry.id   AF-A0A968F910-F1
#
_cell.length_a   1.000
_cell.length_b   1.000
_cell.length_c   1.000
_cell.angle_alpha   90.00
_cell.angle_beta   90.00
_cell.angle_gamma   90.00
#
_symmetry.space_group_name_H-M   'P 1'
#
loop_
_entity.id
_entity.type
_entity.pdbx_description
1 polymer ?
#
loop_
_entity_poly.entity_id
_entity_poly.type
_entity_poly.pdbx_seq_one_letter_code
_entity_poly.pdbx_strand_id
1 'polypeptide(L)'
;PDSVTADREYLIFDPINTEPDEVADTTNIMKKAIDNILSKPFSFLWRGMQKVVMVWTNFPGTREFKEIYLIILSKTLQFGILFFTLIGFIKTEKKFAIVLILPAVFYSLILFFTYATTRFTVPALPFLLILTAKGFEPVLNYIFKIFRRNSVTAR
;
A
#
# COMPACT_ATOMS: atom_id res chain seq x y z
N PRO A 1 20.48 -12.99 -33.65
CA PRO A 1 21.74 -13.43 -33.03
C PRO A 1 22.56 -12.22 -32.59
N ASP A 2 22.91 -12.22 -31.30
CA ASP A 2 24.05 -11.53 -30.68
C ASP A 2 23.98 -10.03 -30.41
N SER A 3 23.61 -9.67 -29.17
CA SER A 3 24.55 -9.06 -28.20
C SER A 3 23.83 -8.58 -26.92
N VAL A 4 23.68 -9.50 -25.97
CA VAL A 4 23.48 -9.23 -24.55
C VAL A 4 24.67 -9.83 -23.84
N THR A 5 25.48 -9.02 -23.16
CA THR A 5 26.48 -9.32 -22.09
C THR A 5 27.48 -8.15 -22.08
N ALA A 6 27.93 -7.56 -20.99
CA ALA A 6 27.63 -7.69 -19.58
C ALA A 6 28.35 -6.55 -18.84
N ASP A 7 27.83 -5.32 -18.86
CA ASP A 7 28.31 -4.25 -17.97
C ASP A 7 27.40 -4.18 -16.74
N ARG A 8 27.56 -5.17 -15.86
CA ARG A 8 27.21 -5.01 -14.44
C ARG A 8 28.51 -4.85 -13.69
N GLU A 9 29.05 -3.63 -13.73
CA GLU A 9 29.99 -3.19 -12.71
C GLU A 9 29.27 -3.24 -11.36
N TYR A 10 29.67 -4.21 -10.56
CA TYR A 10 29.33 -4.27 -9.16
C TYR A 10 29.98 -3.06 -8.49
N LEU A 11 29.16 -2.11 -8.04
CA LEU A 11 29.58 -1.10 -7.07
C LEU A 11 29.99 -1.83 -5.78
N ILE A 12 31.27 -2.17 -5.69
CA ILE A 12 31.92 -2.58 -4.46
C ILE A 12 31.99 -1.31 -3.61
N PHE A 13 31.15 -1.25 -2.58
CA PHE A 13 31.18 -0.18 -1.59
C PHE A 13 32.44 -0.37 -0.74
N ASP A 14 33.47 0.42 -0.99
CA ASP A 14 34.73 0.38 -0.25
C ASP A 14 34.67 1.43 0.87
N PRO A 15 34.46 1.04 2.15
CA PRO A 15 34.03 1.97 3.20
C PRO A 15 35.17 2.81 3.80
N ILE A 16 36.38 2.77 3.23
CA ILE A 16 37.60 3.28 3.89
C ILE A 16 38.10 4.62 3.31
N ASN A 17 37.64 5.06 2.13
CA ASN A 17 38.05 6.32 1.50
C ASN A 17 36.84 7.22 1.14
N THR A 18 36.03 7.60 2.13
CA THR A 18 35.09 8.72 1.93
C THR A 18 35.90 10.02 2.01
N GLU A 19 36.30 10.54 0.85
CA GLU A 19 36.93 11.86 0.75
C GLU A 19 36.01 12.95 1.36
N PRO A 20 36.57 13.97 2.03
CA PRO A 20 35.79 15.07 2.64
C PRO A 20 34.85 15.79 1.67
N ASP A 21 35.11 15.67 0.36
CA ASP A 21 34.39 16.36 -0.70
C ASP A 21 33.01 15.73 -1.00
N GLU A 22 32.79 14.43 -0.74
CA GLU A 22 31.47 13.80 -0.87
C GLU A 22 30.49 14.25 0.24
N VAL A 23 31.00 14.58 1.44
CA VAL A 23 30.18 15.08 2.56
C VAL A 23 29.72 16.52 2.32
N ALA A 24 30.56 17.33 1.64
CA ALA A 24 30.18 18.67 1.20
C ALA A 24 29.11 18.64 0.10
N ASP A 25 29.17 17.65 -0.81
CA ASP A 25 28.19 17.49 -1.88
C ASP A 25 26.83 16.99 -1.35
N THR A 26 26.82 16.01 -0.44
CA THR A 26 25.58 15.52 0.20
C THR A 26 24.83 16.61 0.96
N THR A 27 25.55 17.51 1.64
CA THR A 27 24.95 18.66 2.34
C THR A 27 24.30 19.64 1.36
N ASN A 28 24.94 19.88 0.21
CA ASN A 28 24.40 20.74 -0.86
C ASN A 28 23.20 20.09 -1.57
N ILE A 29 23.22 18.77 -1.78
CA ILE A 29 22.10 18.01 -2.34
C ILE A 29 20.90 18.04 -1.39
N MET A 30 21.13 17.84 -0.09
CA MET A 30 20.07 17.87 0.92
C MET A 30 19.46 19.27 1.03
N LYS A 31 20.27 20.33 1.00
CA LYS A 31 19.79 21.72 1.00
C LYS A 31 18.95 22.03 -0.25
N LYS A 32 19.41 21.64 -1.44
CA LYS A 32 18.64 21.77 -2.70
C LYS A 32 17.32 20.97 -2.66
N ALA A 33 17.32 19.79 -2.05
CA ALA A 33 16.10 18.99 -1.90
C ALA A 33 15.10 19.67 -0.96
N ILE A 34 15.56 20.22 0.17
CA ILE A 34 14.72 20.99 1.10
C ILE A 34 14.19 22.25 0.43
N ASP A 35 15.03 23.02 -0.25
CA ASP A 35 14.63 24.25 -0.96
C ASP A 35 13.59 23.94 -2.05
N ASN A 36 13.74 22.82 -2.75
CA ASN A 36 12.77 22.36 -3.75
C ASN A 36 11.44 21.97 -3.10
N ILE A 37 11.45 21.26 -1.96
CA ILE A 37 10.24 20.92 -1.19
C ILE A 37 9.53 22.19 -0.70
N LEU A 38 10.28 23.14 -0.15
CA LEU A 38 9.76 24.41 0.36
C LEU A 38 9.23 25.31 -0.76
N SER A 39 9.79 25.22 -1.97
CA SER A 39 9.31 26.01 -3.12
C SER A 39 7.95 25.55 -3.64
N LYS A 40 7.56 24.27 -3.45
CA LYS A 40 6.33 23.68 -4.00
C LYS A 40 5.66 22.69 -3.05
N PRO A 41 5.34 23.07 -1.79
CA PRO A 41 4.89 22.13 -0.76
C PRO A 41 3.63 21.37 -1.15
N PHE A 42 2.69 22.04 -1.83
CA PHE A 42 1.45 21.43 -2.28
C PHE A 42 1.67 20.33 -3.34
N SER A 43 2.67 20.48 -4.22
CA SER A 43 2.98 19.45 -5.23
C SER A 43 3.52 18.18 -4.58
N PHE A 44 4.37 18.32 -3.56
CA PHE A 44 4.88 17.19 -2.79
C PHE A 44 3.76 16.51 -2.01
N LEU A 45 2.88 17.30 -1.39
CA LEU A 45 1.72 16.77 -0.66
C LEU A 45 0.80 15.95 -1.59
N TRP A 46 0.50 16.51 -2.76
CA TRP A 46 -0.34 15.85 -3.77
C TRP A 46 0.28 14.55 -4.28
N ARG A 47 1.59 14.56 -4.59
CA ARG A 47 2.32 13.35 -5.01
C ARG A 47 2.34 12.28 -3.92
N GLY A 48 2.52 12.67 -2.66
CA GLY A 48 2.44 11.77 -1.51
C GLY A 48 1.04 11.14 -1.39
N MET A 49 -0.01 11.94 -1.48
CA MET A 49 -1.40 11.44 -1.47
C MET A 49 -1.67 10.48 -2.63
N GLN A 50 -1.25 10.82 -3.84
CA GLN A 50 -1.39 9.94 -5.01
C GLN A 50 -0.71 8.59 -4.80
N LYS A 51 0.48 8.56 -4.18
CA LYS A 51 1.16 7.31 -3.81
C LYS A 51 0.35 6.49 -2.81
N VAL A 52 -0.15 7.11 -1.75
CA VAL A 52 -0.96 6.43 -0.73
C VAL A 52 -2.21 5.83 -1.36
N VAL A 53 -2.96 6.61 -2.15
CA VAL A 53 -4.14 6.10 -2.87
C VAL A 53 -3.74 4.97 -3.81
N MET A 54 -2.66 5.13 -4.58
CA MET A 54 -2.20 4.11 -5.53
C MET A 54 -1.88 2.79 -4.83
N VAL A 55 -1.24 2.86 -3.67
CA VAL A 55 -0.86 1.71 -2.84
C VAL A 55 -2.08 0.95 -2.33
N TRP A 56 -3.09 1.66 -1.86
CA TRP A 56 -4.28 1.02 -1.30
C TRP A 56 -5.29 0.56 -2.35
N THR A 57 -5.23 1.12 -3.57
CA THR A 57 -6.17 0.80 -4.67
C THR A 57 -5.60 -0.11 -5.74
N ASN A 58 -4.28 -0.34 -5.79
CA ASN A 58 -3.66 -1.24 -6.77
C ASN A 58 -2.90 -2.37 -6.08
N PHE A 59 -3.26 -3.61 -6.42
CA PHE A 59 -2.54 -4.78 -5.97
C PHE A 59 -1.15 -4.84 -6.64
N PRO A 60 -0.06 -5.09 -5.90
CA PRO A 60 1.28 -5.22 -6.48
C PRO A 60 1.30 -6.35 -7.52
N GLY A 61 1.78 -6.06 -8.73
CA GLY A 61 1.80 -7.01 -9.86
C GLY A 61 0.66 -6.82 -10.88
N THR A 62 -0.36 -6.01 -10.58
CA THR A 62 -1.45 -5.71 -11.55
C THR A 62 -1.03 -4.79 -12.70
N ARG A 63 0.13 -4.12 -12.60
CA ARG A 63 0.66 -3.23 -13.65
C ARG A 63 0.95 -3.95 -14.97
N GLU A 64 1.08 -5.27 -14.94
CA GLU A 64 1.40 -6.10 -16.11
C GLU A 64 0.15 -6.73 -16.75
N PHE A 65 -1.04 -6.57 -16.15
CA PHE A 65 -2.26 -7.08 -16.77
C PHE A 65 -2.56 -6.28 -18.03
N LYS A 66 -2.44 -6.93 -19.19
CA LYS A 66 -2.87 -6.38 -20.48
C LYS A 66 -4.40 -6.40 -20.63
N GLU A 67 -5.08 -7.20 -19.82
CA GLU A 67 -6.48 -7.50 -19.94
C GLU A 67 -7.33 -6.64 -18.99
N ILE A 68 -8.25 -5.86 -19.56
CA ILE A 68 -9.06 -4.89 -18.82
C ILE A 68 -9.93 -5.52 -17.72
N TYR A 69 -10.42 -6.74 -17.94
CA TYR A 69 -11.29 -7.43 -16.98
C TYR A 69 -10.55 -7.82 -15.70
N LEU A 70 -9.28 -8.23 -15.79
CA LEU A 70 -8.43 -8.52 -14.62
C LEU A 70 -8.13 -7.25 -13.81
N ILE A 71 -7.92 -6.12 -14.50
CA ILE A 71 -7.75 -4.82 -13.86
C ILE A 71 -9.02 -4.42 -13.09
N ILE A 72 -10.19 -4.53 -13.72
CA ILE A 72 -11.47 -4.20 -13.08
C ILE A 72 -11.73 -5.11 -11.88
N LEU A 73 -11.52 -6.42 -12.03
CA LEU A 73 -11.71 -7.39 -10.95
C LEU A 73 -10.81 -7.09 -9.75
N SER A 74 -9.51 -6.86 -9.99
CA SER A 74 -8.55 -6.56 -8.92
C SER A 74 -8.91 -5.27 -8.18
N LYS A 75 -9.28 -4.20 -8.89
CA LYS A 75 -9.72 -2.95 -8.27
C LYS A 75 -11.00 -3.12 -7.47
N THR A 76 -11.97 -3.86 -8.00
CA THR A 76 -13.25 -4.11 -7.32
C THR A 76 -13.04 -4.86 -6.02
N LEU A 77 -12.20 -5.90 -6.03
CA LEU A 77 -11.84 -6.65 -4.82
C LEU A 77 -11.16 -5.73 -3.79
N GLN A 78 -10.21 -4.92 -4.24
CA GLN A 78 -9.47 -3.99 -3.39
C GLN A 78 -10.37 -2.95 -2.74
N PHE A 79 -11.28 -2.34 -3.51
CA PHE A 79 -12.29 -1.41 -2.99
C PHE A 79 -13.25 -2.10 -2.02
N GLY A 80 -13.64 -3.35 -2.30
CA GLY A 80 -14.44 -4.17 -1.39
C GLY A 80 -13.75 -4.36 -0.04
N ILE A 81 -12.48 -4.74 -0.04
CA ILE A 81 -11.67 -4.91 1.18
C ILE A 81 -11.63 -3.60 1.98
N LEU A 82 -11.32 -2.47 1.34
CA LEU A 82 -11.28 -1.16 2.00
C LEU A 82 -12.65 -0.76 2.58
N PHE A 83 -13.72 -0.99 1.82
CA PHE A 83 -15.08 -0.68 2.25
C PHE A 83 -15.50 -1.52 3.47
N PHE A 84 -15.28 -2.83 3.44
CA PHE A 84 -15.57 -3.69 4.59
C PHE A 84 -14.63 -3.44 5.77
N THR A 85 -13.37 -3.07 5.54
CA THR A 85 -12.47 -2.60 6.60
C THR A 85 -13.07 -1.40 7.33
N LEU A 86 -13.59 -0.40 6.59
CA LEU A 86 -14.20 0.78 7.18
C LEU A 86 -15.44 0.43 8.02
N ILE A 87 -16.30 -0.45 7.51
CA ILE A 87 -17.46 -0.96 8.27
C ILE A 87 -17.00 -1.69 9.54
N GLY A 88 -15.99 -2.56 9.41
CA GLY A 88 -15.40 -3.28 10.52
C GLY A 88 -14.81 -2.37 11.58
N PHE A 89 -14.14 -1.30 11.17
CA PHE A 89 -13.59 -0.27 12.07
C PHE A 89 -14.68 0.40 12.89
N ILE A 90 -15.82 0.75 12.27
CA ILE A 90 -16.95 1.39 12.95
C ILE A 90 -17.62 0.45 13.96
N LYS A 91 -17.68 -0.85 13.65
CA LYS A 91 -18.35 -1.87 14.49
C LYS A 91 -17.47 -2.45 15.59
N THR A 92 -16.16 -2.34 15.44
CA THR A 92 -15.20 -2.89 16.39
C THR A 92 -14.97 -1.90 17.53
N GLU A 93 -14.67 -2.41 18.73
CA GLU A 93 -14.29 -1.55 19.85
C GLU A 93 -13.13 -0.62 19.47
N LYS A 94 -13.28 0.68 19.75
CA LYS A 94 -12.35 1.73 19.29
C LYS A 94 -10.89 1.40 19.59
N LYS A 95 -10.58 0.89 20.80
CA LYS A 95 -9.22 0.54 21.20
C LYS A 95 -8.61 -0.54 20.31
N PHE A 96 -9.36 -1.60 20.03
CA PHE A 96 -8.91 -2.69 19.18
C PHE A 96 -8.83 -2.27 17.71
N ALA A 97 -9.81 -1.51 17.24
CA ALA A 97 -9.84 -0.98 15.87
C ALA A 97 -8.65 -0.05 15.58
N ILE A 98 -8.27 0.80 16.55
CA ILE A 98 -7.11 1.68 16.44
C ILE A 98 -5.82 0.86 16.34
N VAL A 99 -5.64 -0.18 17.17
CA VAL A 99 -4.46 -1.05 17.11
C VAL A 99 -4.34 -1.74 15.75
N LEU A 100 -5.46 -2.18 15.17
CA LEU A 100 -5.48 -2.84 13.87
C LEU A 100 -5.24 -1.88 12.69
N ILE A 101 -5.69 -0.62 12.77
CA ILE A 101 -5.46 0.36 11.69
C ILE A 101 -4.06 1.01 11.79
N LEU A 102 -3.45 1.01 12.97
CA LEU A 102 -2.20 1.72 13.24
C LEU A 102 -1.06 1.33 12.27
N PRO A 103 -0.82 0.03 11.97
CA PRO A 103 0.18 -0.35 10.97
C PRO A 103 -0.13 0.27 9.60
N ALA A 104 -1.38 0.20 9.13
CA ALA A 104 -1.77 0.76 7.84
C ALA A 104 -1.56 2.29 7.78
N VAL A 105 -1.88 3.00 8.86
CA VAL A 105 -1.62 4.45 8.97
C VAL A 105 -0.12 4.74 8.97
N PHE A 106 0.65 4.01 9.76
CA PHE A 106 2.10 4.17 9.85
C PHE A 106 2.79 3.94 8.51
N TYR A 107 2.46 2.86 7.80
CA TYR A 107 2.98 2.60 6.47
C TYR A 107 2.54 3.66 5.45
N SER A 108 1.31 4.17 5.54
CA SER A 108 0.84 5.25 4.67
C SER A 108 1.63 6.55 4.88
N LEU A 109 2.00 6.87 6.12
CA LEU A 109 2.84 8.02 6.45
C LEU A 109 4.26 7.83 5.91
N ILE A 110 4.86 6.65 6.08
CA ILE A 110 6.20 6.36 5.54
C ILE A 110 6.20 6.44 4.01
N LEU A 111 5.18 5.91 3.34
CA LEU A 111 5.05 5.96 1.88
C LEU A 111 4.94 7.39 1.34
N PHE A 112 4.49 8.33 2.17
CA PHE A 112 4.44 9.73 1.83
C PHE A 112 5.84 10.32 1.60
N PHE A 113 6.79 9.93 2.46
CA PHE A 113 8.15 10.48 2.48
C PHE A 113 9.18 9.61 1.76
N THR A 114 8.83 8.39 1.39
CA THR A 114 9.75 7.46 0.75
C THR A 114 9.53 7.32 -0.76
N TYR A 115 10.59 6.96 -1.48
CA TYR A 115 10.52 6.49 -2.87
C TYR A 115 10.10 5.01 -2.97
N ALA A 116 9.80 4.39 -1.83
CA ALA A 116 9.55 2.97 -1.69
C ALA A 116 8.31 2.51 -2.48
N THR A 117 8.41 1.33 -3.09
CA THR A 117 7.38 0.73 -3.93
C THR A 117 6.24 0.12 -3.11
N THR A 118 5.11 -0.14 -3.76
CA THR A 118 3.88 -0.76 -3.22
C THR A 118 4.08 -2.10 -2.50
N ARG A 119 5.27 -2.71 -2.53
CA ARG A 119 5.58 -3.98 -1.85
C ARG A 119 5.59 -3.86 -0.32
N PHE A 120 5.76 -2.66 0.23
CA PHE A 120 5.80 -2.44 1.68
C PHE A 120 4.43 -2.44 2.37
N THR A 121 3.32 -2.60 1.66
CA THR A 121 1.99 -2.77 2.29
C THR A 121 1.61 -4.20 2.62
N VAL A 122 2.37 -5.19 2.14
CA VAL A 122 2.16 -6.61 2.48
C VAL A 122 2.08 -6.85 4.01
N PRO A 123 2.92 -6.22 4.86
CA PRO A 123 2.82 -6.40 6.31
C PRO A 123 1.56 -5.75 6.94
N ALA A 124 0.97 -4.74 6.31
CA ALA A 124 -0.20 -4.04 6.84
C ALA A 124 -1.53 -4.75 6.50
N LEU A 125 -1.55 -5.52 5.40
CA LEU A 125 -2.74 -6.21 4.91
C LEU A 125 -3.41 -7.15 5.92
N PRO A 126 -2.69 -8.00 6.68
CA PRO A 126 -3.31 -8.92 7.64
C PRO A 126 -4.20 -8.20 8.67
N PHE A 127 -3.75 -7.05 9.16
CA PHE A 127 -4.49 -6.27 10.16
C PHE A 127 -5.78 -5.68 9.57
N LEU A 128 -5.73 -5.21 8.32
CA LEU A 128 -6.91 -4.73 7.60
C LEU A 128 -7.87 -5.86 7.26
N LEU A 129 -7.36 -7.07 6.95
CA LEU A 129 -8.19 -8.25 6.70
C LEU A 129 -8.98 -8.68 7.94
N ILE A 130 -8.41 -8.53 9.15
CA ILE A 130 -9.15 -8.78 10.40
C ILE A 130 -10.35 -7.82 10.52
N LEU A 131 -10.15 -6.53 10.26
CA LEU A 131 -11.23 -5.54 10.24
C LEU A 131 -12.23 -5.83 9.12
N THR A 132 -11.75 -6.21 7.94
CA THR A 132 -12.58 -6.61 6.79
C THR A 132 -13.52 -7.75 7.18
N ALA A 133 -13.00 -8.78 7.84
CA ALA A 133 -13.79 -9.93 8.29
C ALA A 133 -14.92 -9.50 9.25
N LYS A 134 -14.62 -8.59 10.19
CA LYS A 134 -15.63 -7.99 11.08
C LYS A 134 -16.68 -7.18 10.32
N GLY A 135 -16.29 -6.44 9.30
CA GLY A 135 -17.23 -5.71 8.46
C GLY A 135 -18.11 -6.62 7.59
N PHE A 136 -17.58 -7.78 7.19
CA PHE A 136 -18.23 -8.75 6.32
C PHE A 136 -19.17 -9.73 7.07
N GLU A 137 -19.02 -9.86 8.39
CA GLU A 137 -19.87 -10.70 9.26
C GLU A 137 -21.40 -10.58 9.00
N PRO A 138 -21.99 -9.38 8.82
CA PRO A 138 -23.43 -9.27 8.53
C PRO A 138 -23.83 -9.89 7.20
N VAL A 139 -22.97 -9.78 6.18
CA VAL A 139 -23.21 -10.35 4.85
C VAL A 139 -23.18 -11.86 4.93
N LEU A 140 -22.20 -12.43 5.64
CA LEU A 140 -22.13 -13.87 5.91
C LEU A 140 -23.38 -14.36 6.62
N ASN A 141 -23.79 -13.68 7.69
CA ASN A 141 -24.99 -14.04 8.46
C ASN A 141 -26.26 -14.02 7.59
N TYR A 142 -26.38 -13.04 6.70
CA TYR A 142 -27.49 -12.96 5.75
C TYR A 142 -27.50 -14.12 4.75
N ILE A 143 -26.34 -14.44 4.17
CA ILE A 143 -26.17 -15.56 3.23
C ILE A 143 -26.53 -16.88 3.91
N PHE A 144 -25.98 -17.15 5.11
CA PHE A 144 -26.29 -18.36 5.86
C PHE A 144 -27.78 -18.47 6.22
N LYS A 145 -28.44 -17.36 6.54
CA LYS A 145 -29.88 -17.34 6.80
C LYS A 145 -30.69 -17.76 5.57
N ILE A 146 -30.31 -17.30 4.37
CA ILE A 146 -30.96 -17.70 3.11
C ILE A 146 -30.79 -19.20 2.85
N PHE A 147 -29.55 -19.70 2.93
CA PHE A 147 -29.27 -21.12 2.72
C PHE A 147 -30.04 -22.00 3.70
N ARG A 148 -30.08 -21.62 4.98
CA ARG A 148 -30.84 -22.35 6.01
C ARG A 148 -32.34 -22.35 5.69
N ARG A 149 -32.91 -21.23 5.26
CA ARG A 149 -34.34 -21.13 4.91
C ARG A 149 -34.70 -22.08 3.76
N ASN A 150 -33.89 -22.14 2.71
CA ASN A 150 -34.17 -22.98 1.54
C ASN A 150 -34.03 -24.48 1.82
N SER A 151 -33.18 -24.87 2.79
CA SER A 151 -33.02 -26.27 3.19
C SER A 151 -34.23 -26.86 3.94
N VAL A 152 -35.07 -26.00 4.55
CA VAL A 152 -36.24 -26.42 5.33
C VAL A 152 -37.48 -26.62 4.44
N THR A 153 -37.60 -25.88 3.34
CA THR A 153 -38.74 -25.97 2.40
C THR A 153 -38.60 -27.09 1.37
N ALA A 154 -37.43 -27.74 1.29
CA ALA A 154 -37.16 -28.85 0.38
C ALA A 154 -37.42 -30.24 1.01
N ARG A 155 -38.03 -30.29 2.21
CA ARG A 155 -38.56 -31.49 2.86
C ARG A 155 -40.07 -31.40 2.94
#